data_AF-A0A7J6A349-F1
#
_entry.id   AF-A0A7J6A349-F1
#
_cell.length_a   1.000
_cell.length_b   1.000
_cell.length_c   1.000
_cell.angle_alpha   90.00
_cell.angle_beta   90.00
_cell.angle_gamma   90.00
#
_symmetry.space_group_name_H-M   'P 1'
#
loop_
_entity.id
_entity.type
_entity.pdbx_description
1 polymer ?
#
loop_
_entity_poly.entity_id
_entity_poly.type
_entity_poly.pdbx_seq_one_letter_code
_entity_poly.pdbx_strand_id
1 'polypeptide(L)'
;MSISRTYDLTQSEISFLLEVVIMSQVFLWLLLVVTLPLQTCRGDKSQGYNEDTREMSNKVKTLEELRKQSVCQPRESLISVYDEFPDETQYTIIPRCVPLQRCFGCCEDEEQMCMPKKNETVNLEVLRIYSNGTSERIKLLFLMHTRCRCRPQNNNNN
;
A
#
# COMPACT_ATOMS: atom_id res chain seq x y z
N MET A 1 18.27 1.96 -77.36
CA MET A 1 19.24 2.21 -76.29
C MET A 1 18.47 2.18 -74.98
N SER A 2 18.13 0.99 -74.50
CA SER A 2 18.93 0.18 -73.57
C SER A 2 19.20 0.94 -72.27
N ILE A 3 18.54 0.55 -71.19
CA ILE A 3 19.10 0.26 -69.85
C ILE A 3 17.94 -0.19 -68.97
N SER A 4 18.04 -1.40 -68.43
CA SER A 4 17.79 -1.70 -67.02
C SER A 4 18.24 -3.15 -66.80
N ARG A 5 19.51 -3.29 -66.40
CA ARG A 5 20.07 -4.56 -65.95
C ARG A 5 19.38 -4.92 -64.63
N THR A 6 18.70 -6.05 -64.63
CA THR A 6 18.29 -6.77 -63.43
C THR A 6 19.54 -7.18 -62.64
N TYR A 7 19.54 -6.93 -61.34
CA TYR A 7 20.64 -7.21 -60.43
C TYR A 7 20.73 -8.72 -60.17
N ASP A 8 21.81 -9.36 -60.61
CA ASP A 8 22.18 -10.73 -60.23
C ASP A 8 22.89 -10.67 -58.87
N LEU A 9 22.21 -11.07 -57.79
CA LEU A 9 22.83 -11.25 -56.47
C LEU A 9 23.43 -12.65 -56.36
N THR A 10 24.69 -12.73 -55.96
CA THR A 10 25.45 -13.99 -55.83
C THR A 10 25.15 -14.70 -54.50
N GLN A 11 25.31 -16.03 -54.47
CA GLN A 11 24.94 -16.91 -53.34
C GLN A 11 25.67 -16.58 -52.01
N SER A 12 26.85 -15.97 -52.09
CA SER A 12 27.61 -15.47 -50.93
C SER A 12 26.98 -14.22 -50.29
N GLU A 13 26.39 -13.33 -51.09
CA GLU A 13 25.70 -12.14 -50.56
C GLU A 13 24.40 -12.52 -49.85
N ILE A 14 23.70 -13.56 -50.33
CA ILE A 14 22.48 -14.07 -49.68
C ILE A 14 22.80 -14.68 -48.31
N SER A 15 23.89 -15.44 -48.19
CA SER A 15 24.34 -15.99 -46.89
C SER A 15 24.69 -14.88 -45.90
N PHE A 16 25.39 -13.84 -46.37
CA PHE A 16 25.76 -12.70 -45.54
C PHE A 16 24.53 -11.88 -45.12
N LEU A 17 23.57 -11.66 -46.03
CA LEU A 17 22.30 -10.99 -45.74
C LEU A 17 21.44 -11.80 -44.77
N LEU A 18 21.41 -13.13 -44.88
CA LEU A 18 20.74 -14.01 -43.93
C LEU A 18 21.38 -13.91 -42.53
N GLU A 19 22.70 -13.92 -42.41
CA GLU A 19 23.37 -13.75 -41.11
C GLU A 19 23.08 -12.39 -40.48
N VAL A 20 23.13 -11.30 -41.25
CA VAL A 20 22.83 -9.95 -40.76
C VAL A 20 21.36 -9.82 -40.34
N VAL A 21 20.42 -10.41 -41.11
CA VAL A 21 19.00 -10.43 -40.77
C VAL A 21 18.76 -11.27 -39.52
N ILE A 22 19.36 -12.45 -39.41
CA ILE A 22 19.24 -13.33 -38.23
C ILE A 22 19.80 -12.63 -36.99
N MET A 23 20.98 -12.00 -37.08
CA MET A 23 21.57 -11.25 -35.97
C MET A 23 20.70 -10.06 -35.54
N SER A 24 20.08 -9.35 -36.49
CA SER A 24 19.14 -8.25 -36.21
C SER A 24 17.85 -8.74 -35.52
N GLN A 25 17.27 -9.85 -36.00
CA GLN A 25 16.07 -10.45 -35.39
C GLN A 25 16.35 -11.01 -33.99
N VAL A 26 17.52 -11.63 -33.78
CA VAL A 26 17.96 -12.13 -32.46
C VAL A 26 18.21 -10.97 -31.49
N PHE A 27 18.84 -9.88 -31.94
CA PHE A 27 19.00 -8.66 -31.13
C PHE A 27 17.65 -8.04 -30.77
N LEU A 28 16.71 -7.98 -31.70
CA LEU A 28 15.36 -7.45 -31.46
C LEU A 28 14.61 -8.31 -30.42
N TRP A 29 14.71 -9.63 -30.51
CA TRP A 29 14.15 -10.56 -29.52
C TRP A 29 14.84 -10.44 -28.15
N LEU A 30 16.17 -10.31 -28.11
CA LEU A 30 16.91 -10.08 -26.86
C LEU A 30 16.50 -8.77 -26.18
N LEU A 31 16.34 -7.68 -26.95
CA LEU A 31 15.87 -6.39 -26.42
C LEU A 31 14.42 -6.48 -25.90
N LEU A 32 13.53 -7.22 -26.57
CA LEU A 32 12.17 -7.48 -26.10
C LEU A 32 12.16 -8.30 -24.79
N VAL A 33 12.95 -9.37 -24.71
CA VAL A 33 13.04 -10.24 -23.51
C VAL A 33 13.67 -9.52 -22.32
N VAL A 34 14.67 -8.64 -22.54
CA VAL A 34 15.36 -7.89 -21.47
C VAL A 34 14.53 -6.70 -20.97
N THR A 35 13.63 -6.15 -21.77
CA THR A 35 12.73 -5.05 -21.35
C THR A 35 11.45 -5.54 -20.65
N LEU A 36 10.99 -6.76 -20.94
CA LEU A 36 9.81 -7.36 -20.27
C LEU A 36 9.88 -7.41 -18.72
N PRO A 37 11.01 -7.72 -18.05
CA PRO A 37 11.05 -7.81 -16.59
C PRO A 37 11.15 -6.47 -15.85
N LEU A 38 11.31 -5.32 -16.53
CA LEU A 38 11.42 -4.01 -15.85
C LEU A 38 10.07 -3.42 -15.45
N GLN A 39 8.94 -3.99 -15.86
CA GLN A 39 7.60 -3.52 -15.50
C GLN A 39 7.03 -4.10 -14.19
N THR A 40 7.70 -5.07 -13.54
CA THR A 40 7.10 -5.78 -12.39
C THR A 40 7.47 -5.24 -11.01
N CYS A 41 8.31 -4.21 -10.91
CA CYS A 41 8.49 -3.47 -9.65
C CYS A 41 7.47 -2.32 -9.52
N ARG A 42 6.18 -2.61 -9.72
CA ARG A 42 5.10 -1.74 -9.23
C ARG A 42 4.74 -2.27 -7.86
N GLY A 43 5.07 -1.50 -6.82
CA GLY A 43 4.93 -1.88 -5.42
C GLY A 43 3.65 -2.67 -5.16
N ASP A 44 3.83 -3.95 -4.86
CA ASP A 44 2.75 -4.84 -4.50
C ASP A 44 2.15 -4.33 -3.18
N LYS A 45 0.84 -4.06 -3.18
CA LYS A 45 0.12 -4.14 -1.91
C LYS A 45 0.30 -5.60 -1.51
N SER A 46 0.96 -5.89 -0.39
CA SER A 46 0.95 -7.22 0.20
C SER A 46 -0.49 -7.56 0.62
N GLN A 47 -1.32 -7.87 -0.38
CA GLN A 47 -2.55 -8.57 -0.23
C GLN A 47 -2.10 -10.00 0.06
N GLY A 48 -1.95 -10.31 1.35
CA GLY A 48 -1.93 -11.69 1.80
C GLY A 48 -3.21 -12.35 1.31
N TYR A 49 -3.15 -12.93 0.11
CA TYR A 49 -4.16 -13.82 -0.42
C TYR A 49 -4.04 -15.10 0.41
N ASN A 50 -4.78 -15.16 1.51
CA ASN A 50 -5.13 -16.44 2.10
C ASN A 50 -5.99 -17.15 1.04
N GLU A 51 -5.43 -18.19 0.43
CA GLU A 51 -6.15 -19.13 -0.43
C GLU A 51 -7.08 -19.98 0.44
N ASP A 52 -8.10 -19.34 0.99
CA ASP A 52 -9.11 -19.96 1.85
C ASP A 52 -10.46 -19.26 1.70
N THR A 53 -10.82 -18.90 0.47
CA THR A 53 -12.13 -18.28 0.19
C THR A 53 -12.70 -18.81 -1.12
N ARG A 54 -12.91 -20.13 -1.18
CA ARG A 54 -13.90 -20.75 -2.07
C ARG A 54 -14.98 -21.50 -1.29
N GLU A 55 -15.30 -21.03 -0.08
CA GLU A 55 -16.45 -21.53 0.68
C GLU A 55 -17.11 -20.47 1.57
N MET A 56 -17.35 -19.27 1.03
CA MET A 56 -18.09 -18.23 1.76
C MET A 56 -19.08 -17.54 0.83
N SER A 57 -20.21 -18.20 0.54
CA SER A 57 -21.26 -17.52 -0.24
C SER A 57 -22.70 -17.82 0.17
N ASN A 58 -22.96 -18.49 1.31
CA ASN A 58 -24.34 -18.64 1.81
C ASN A 58 -24.47 -18.65 3.34
N LYS A 59 -23.45 -18.26 4.11
CA LYS A 59 -23.57 -18.17 5.58
C LYS A 59 -24.12 -16.80 5.98
N VAL A 60 -25.40 -16.74 6.31
CA VAL A 60 -26.01 -15.55 6.92
C VAL A 60 -25.44 -15.37 8.32
N LYS A 61 -24.75 -14.26 8.57
CA LYS A 61 -24.35 -13.88 9.92
C LYS A 61 -25.59 -13.51 10.73
N THR A 62 -25.67 -14.03 11.94
CA THR A 62 -26.76 -13.71 12.88
C THR A 62 -26.64 -12.27 13.39
N LEU A 63 -27.75 -11.70 13.84
CA LEU A 63 -27.76 -10.35 14.43
C LEU A 63 -26.79 -10.25 15.63
N GLU A 64 -26.73 -11.30 16.46
CA GLU A 64 -25.82 -11.34 17.61
C GLU A 64 -24.35 -11.31 17.22
N GLU A 65 -23.97 -12.03 16.15
CA GLU A 65 -22.60 -12.03 15.63
C GLU A 65 -22.24 -10.65 15.08
N LEU A 66 -23.13 -10.03 14.32
CA LEU A 66 -22.92 -8.68 13.80
C LEU A 66 -22.76 -7.67 14.94
N ARG A 67 -23.62 -7.73 15.97
CA ARG A 67 -23.54 -6.85 17.13
C ARG A 67 -22.23 -7.03 17.91
N LYS A 68 -21.81 -8.27 18.15
CA LYS A 68 -20.52 -8.57 18.81
C LYS A 68 -19.35 -8.07 17.96
N GLN A 69 -19.44 -8.18 16.64
CA GLN A 69 -18.38 -7.71 15.73
C GLN A 69 -18.34 -6.19 15.62
N SER A 70 -19.47 -5.48 15.77
CA SER A 70 -19.56 -4.02 15.61
C SER A 70 -19.51 -3.23 16.92
N VAL A 71 -19.59 -3.88 18.09
CA VAL A 71 -19.59 -3.21 19.39
C VAL A 71 -18.40 -2.25 19.57
N CYS A 72 -18.65 -1.12 20.24
CA CYS A 72 -17.67 -0.10 20.61
C CYS A 72 -16.53 -0.69 21.47
N GLN A 73 -15.34 -0.84 20.88
CA GLN A 73 -14.14 -1.37 21.55
C GLN A 73 -12.85 -0.81 20.93
N PRO A 74 -11.70 -0.93 21.60
CA PRO A 74 -10.41 -0.63 20.97
C PRO A 74 -10.14 -1.55 19.79
N ARG A 75 -9.74 -0.98 18.65
CA ARG A 75 -9.33 -1.72 17.45
C ARG A 75 -8.04 -1.12 16.90
N GLU A 76 -7.24 -1.98 16.29
CA GLU A 76 -6.05 -1.53 15.58
C GLU A 76 -6.44 -0.69 14.37
N SER A 77 -5.82 0.48 14.26
CA SER A 77 -6.02 1.45 13.20
C SER A 77 -4.68 2.06 12.82
N LEU A 78 -4.52 2.44 11.56
CA LEU A 78 -3.31 3.11 11.08
C LEU A 78 -3.48 4.62 11.27
N ILE A 79 -2.62 5.20 12.11
CA ILE A 79 -2.64 6.62 12.42
C ILE A 79 -1.45 7.29 11.73
N SER A 80 -1.74 8.38 11.00
CA SER A 80 -0.73 9.24 10.37
C SER A 80 0.11 9.92 11.44
N VAL A 81 1.43 9.85 11.31
CA VAL A 81 2.35 10.49 12.26
C VAL A 81 2.23 12.01 12.19
N TYR A 82 2.02 12.56 10.99
CA TYR A 82 1.93 14.01 10.78
C TYR A 82 0.66 14.63 11.37
N ASP A 83 -0.42 13.86 11.46
CA ASP A 83 -1.69 14.33 12.02
C ASP A 83 -1.58 14.49 13.54
N GLU A 84 -0.83 13.59 14.20
CA GLU A 84 -0.59 13.63 15.65
C GLU A 84 0.58 14.56 16.02
N PHE A 85 1.58 14.70 15.14
CA PHE A 85 2.77 15.51 15.35
C PHE A 85 2.97 16.50 14.20
N PRO A 86 2.20 17.61 14.16
CA PRO A 86 2.30 18.60 13.09
C PRO A 86 3.69 19.27 13.01
N ASP A 87 4.42 19.34 14.12
CA ASP A 87 5.79 19.91 14.18
C ASP A 87 6.82 19.07 13.41
N GLU A 88 6.53 17.79 13.17
CA GLU A 88 7.40 16.86 12.44
C GLU A 88 7.19 16.94 10.91
N THR A 89 6.23 17.73 10.42
CA THR A 89 5.91 17.86 8.99
C THR A 89 7.05 18.39 8.13
N GLN A 90 8.00 19.11 8.74
CA GLN A 90 9.22 19.60 8.09
C GLN A 90 10.21 18.46 7.74
N TYR A 91 10.08 17.29 8.38
CA TYR A 91 10.95 16.13 8.18
C TYR A 91 10.20 15.01 7.46
N THR A 92 10.96 14.14 6.78
CA THR A 92 10.38 12.90 6.27
C THR A 92 10.44 11.85 7.37
N ILE A 93 9.28 11.36 7.82
CA ILE A 93 9.18 10.33 8.86
C ILE A 93 8.87 8.97 8.22
N ILE A 94 9.59 7.93 8.64
CA ILE A 94 9.37 6.54 8.23
C ILE A 94 9.18 5.66 9.48
N PRO A 95 8.07 4.89 9.59
CA PRO A 95 6.93 4.85 8.66
C PRO A 95 6.05 6.12 8.77
N ARG A 96 5.28 6.44 7.71
CA ARG A 96 4.33 7.57 7.75
C ARG A 96 3.08 7.30 8.59
N CYS A 97 2.74 6.03 8.78
CA CYS A 97 1.61 5.59 9.61
C CYS A 97 2.06 4.54 10.62
N VAL A 98 1.47 4.55 11.81
CA VAL A 98 1.75 3.60 12.88
C VAL A 98 0.47 2.87 13.32
N PRO A 99 0.53 1.56 13.63
CA PRO A 99 -0.61 0.81 14.14
C PRO A 99 -0.86 1.17 15.61
N LEU A 100 -2.04 1.66 15.93
CA LEU A 100 -2.47 2.02 17.29
C LEU A 100 -3.91 1.62 17.56
N GLN A 101 -4.21 1.31 18.82
CA GLN A 101 -5.57 1.06 19.25
C GLN A 101 -6.34 2.38 19.35
N ARG A 102 -7.41 2.51 18.57
CA ARG A 102 -8.40 3.59 18.67
C ARG A 102 -9.78 3.02 18.92
N CYS A 103 -10.66 3.85 19.47
CA CYS A 103 -12.03 3.43 19.73
C CYS A 103 -12.80 3.38 18.42
N PHE A 104 -13.39 2.23 18.13
CA PHE A 104 -14.15 2.03 16.91
C PHE A 104 -15.31 1.07 17.16
N GLY A 105 -16.45 1.33 16.53
CA GLY A 105 -17.66 0.53 16.63
C GLY A 105 -18.91 1.38 16.80
N CYS A 106 -20.04 0.69 16.82
CA CYS A 106 -21.37 1.26 16.96
C CYS A 106 -21.84 1.17 18.41
N CYS A 107 -22.61 2.18 18.82
CA CYS A 107 -23.40 2.17 20.05
C CYS A 107 -24.84 1.75 19.72
N GLU A 108 -25.63 1.43 20.75
CA GLU A 108 -27.02 1.00 20.57
C GLU A 108 -27.93 2.19 20.21
N ASP A 109 -27.66 3.36 20.81
CA ASP A 109 -28.38 4.60 20.52
C ASP A 109 -27.60 5.47 19.52
N GLU A 110 -28.29 6.05 18.54
CA GLU A 110 -27.69 6.94 17.53
C GLU A 110 -27.16 8.25 18.13
N GLU A 111 -27.73 8.67 19.27
CA GLU A 111 -27.29 9.84 20.03
C GLU A 111 -26.02 9.58 20.86
N GLN A 112 -25.46 8.36 20.79
CA GLN A 112 -24.23 8.00 21.48
C GLN A 112 -23.05 7.86 20.52
N MET A 113 -21.90 8.34 20.96
CA MET A 113 -20.63 8.20 20.25
C MET A 113 -19.67 7.28 21.01
N CYS A 114 -18.93 6.45 20.28
CA CYS A 114 -17.92 5.57 20.84
C CYS A 114 -16.66 6.37 21.22
N MET A 115 -16.42 6.54 22.53
CA MET A 115 -15.37 7.42 23.07
C MET A 115 -14.39 6.67 23.97
N PRO A 116 -13.13 7.12 24.08
CA PRO A 116 -12.16 6.54 25.01
C PRO A 116 -12.61 6.75 26.47
N LYS A 117 -12.60 5.66 27.23
CA LYS A 117 -12.76 5.66 28.70
C LYS A 117 -11.41 5.69 29.41
N LYS A 118 -10.42 4.99 28.86
CA LYS A 118 -9.04 4.93 29.36
C LYS A 118 -8.09 4.95 28.18
N ASN A 119 -7.02 5.73 28.31
CA ASN A 119 -5.92 5.87 27.37
C ASN A 119 -4.59 5.61 28.09
N GLU A 120 -3.58 5.27 27.30
CA GLU A 120 -2.20 5.08 27.73
C GLU A 120 -1.28 5.65 26.64
N THR A 121 -0.10 6.11 27.04
CA THR A 121 0.90 6.64 26.10
C THR A 121 1.93 5.56 25.80
N VAL A 122 2.21 5.34 24.52
CA VAL A 122 3.19 4.35 24.06
C VAL A 122 4.32 5.04 23.31
N ASN A 123 5.54 4.56 23.51
CA ASN A 123 6.72 5.06 22.80
C ASN A 123 6.92 4.23 21.53
N LEU A 124 6.88 4.87 20.37
CA LEU A 124 7.16 4.24 19.09
C LEU A 124 8.43 4.84 18.48
N GLU A 125 9.31 3.99 17.98
CA GLU A 125 10.52 4.41 17.29
C GLU A 125 10.23 4.67 15.81
N VAL A 126 10.66 5.82 15.32
CA VAL A 126 10.53 6.22 13.91
C VAL A 126 11.86 6.75 13.39
N LEU A 127 12.04 6.67 12.08
CA LEU A 127 13.19 7.27 11.40
C LEU A 127 12.81 8.67 10.94
N ARG A 128 13.52 9.69 11.43
CA ARG A 128 13.44 11.07 10.95
C ARG A 128 14.54 11.30 9.93
N ILE A 129 14.17 11.76 8.73
CA ILE A 129 15.09 12.08 7.65
C ILE A 129 15.08 13.60 7.43
N TYR A 130 16.27 14.20 7.49
CA TYR A 130 16.51 15.61 7.29
C TYR A 130 16.73 15.93 5.81
N SER A 131 16.51 17.19 5.41
CA SER A 131 16.68 17.64 4.02
C SER A 131 18.11 17.49 3.49
N ASN A 132 19.11 17.42 4.37
CA ASN A 132 20.51 17.18 4.01
C ASN A 132 20.83 15.68 3.77
N GLY A 133 19.83 14.79 3.84
CA GLY A 133 19.98 13.35 3.65
C GLY A 133 20.43 12.57 4.90
N THR A 134 20.70 13.25 6.03
CA THR A 134 20.96 12.57 7.29
C THR A 134 19.68 11.99 7.87
N SER A 135 19.81 10.93 8.68
CA SER A 135 18.67 10.30 9.34
C SER A 135 18.98 9.94 10.79
N GLU A 136 17.97 10.00 11.63
CA GLU A 136 18.05 9.72 13.06
C GLU A 136 16.85 8.87 13.50
N ARG A 137 17.08 7.90 14.40
CA ARG A 137 16.00 7.18 15.08
C ARG A 137 15.56 7.95 16.31
N ILE A 138 14.30 8.36 16.32
CA ILE A 138 13.69 9.11 17.42
C ILE A 138 12.52 8.31 18.01
N LYS A 139 12.16 8.62 19.25
CA LYS A 139 10.97 8.05 19.90
C LYS A 139 9.87 9.11 19.96
N LEU A 140 8.70 8.78 19.44
CA LEU A 140 7.50 9.60 19.53
C LEU A 140 6.50 8.95 20.49
N LEU A 141 5.78 9.80 21.24
CA LEU A 141 4.85 9.38 22.29
C LEU A 141 3.41 9.43 21.79
N PHE A 142 2.86 8.30 21.38
CA PHE A 142 1.51 8.23 20.84
C PHE A 142 0.47 7.93 21.91
N LEU A 143 -0.72 8.53 21.77
CA LEU A 143 -1.89 8.20 22.59
C LEU A 143 -2.60 6.95 22.04
N MET A 144 -2.77 5.95 22.89
CA MET A 144 -3.44 4.70 22.59
C MET A 144 -4.67 4.50 23.48
N HIS A 145 -5.79 4.05 22.91
CA HIS A 145 -7.02 3.80 23.67
C HIS A 145 -7.03 2.36 24.20
N THR A 146 -7.10 2.18 25.51
CA THR A 146 -7.11 0.84 26.14
C THR A 146 -8.50 0.37 26.56
N ARG A 147 -9.44 1.30 26.77
CA ARG A 147 -10.86 1.00 27.01
C ARG A 147 -11.76 2.04 26.36
N CYS A 148 -12.86 1.60 25.75
CA CYS A 148 -13.85 2.46 25.11
C CYS A 148 -15.22 2.32 25.78
N ARG A 149 -16.08 3.30 25.59
CA ARG A 149 -17.49 3.27 26.02
C ARG A 149 -18.34 4.19 25.16
N CYS A 150 -19.63 3.89 25.09
CA CYS A 150 -20.62 4.79 24.51
C CYS A 150 -20.90 5.96 25.45
N ARG A 151 -20.94 7.17 24.91
CA ARG A 151 -21.31 8.39 25.64
C ARG A 151 -22.29 9.22 24.82
N PRO A 152 -23.28 9.86 25.46
CA PRO A 152 -24.17 10.80 24.78
C PRO A 152 -23.34 11.89 24.07
N GLN A 153 -23.72 12.22 22.84
CA GLN A 153 -23.14 13.33 22.12
C GLN A 153 -23.58 14.63 22.82
N ASN A 154 -22.62 15.42 23.30
CA ASN A 154 -22.94 16.72 23.89
C ASN A 154 -23.21 17.72 22.77
N ASN A 155 -24.42 17.71 22.22
CA ASN A 155 -24.87 18.71 21.25
C ASN A 155 -25.21 20.02 21.99
N ASN A 156 -24.18 20.71 22.48
CA ASN A 156 -24.30 22.10 22.90
C ASN A 156 -24.43 22.99 21.65
N ASN A 157 -25.59 22.94 21.00
CA ASN A 157 -25.98 23.91 19.98
C ASN A 157 -26.48 25.15 20.73
N ASN A 158 -25.56 26.09 20.97
CA ASN A 158 -25.84 27.42 21.49
C ASN A 158 -26.02 28.40 20.33
#